data_AF-A0A7C7PV39-F1
#
_entry.id   AF-A0A7C7PV39-F1
#
_cell.length_a   1.000
_cell.length_b   1.000
_cell.length_c   1.000
_cell.angle_alpha   90.00
_cell.angle_beta   90.00
_cell.angle_gamma   90.00
#
_symmetry.space_group_name_H-M   'P 1'
#
loop_
_entity.id
_entity.type
_entity.pdbx_description
1 polymer ?
#
loop_
_entity_poly.entity_id
_entity_poly.type
_entity_poly.pdbx_seq_one_letter_code
_entity_poly.pdbx_strand_id
1 'polypeptide(L)'
;MKKASLILALVVSTGFPLSAIAQSPSSGQNIAPVYEGFETNPDGSFNLLFGYYNRNWEEQIDVPVGPGNYLEPGGPDRGQPTHFFPRRNQFVFRVHVPADFGDKEVVWTLTTNGVTERAYGTLRPAYAVDAVVMSANFGAGGQTGFRPSLTGNLPPELT
;
A
#
# COMPACT_ATOMS: atom_id res chain seq x y z
N MET A 1 -70.67 -19.99 -35.72
CA MET A 1 -69.62 -20.96 -35.31
C MET A 1 -68.48 -20.18 -34.66
N LYS A 2 -68.07 -20.57 -33.46
CA LYS A 2 -67.23 -19.79 -32.51
C LYS A 2 -65.80 -19.62 -33.05
N LYS A 3 -65.27 -18.39 -33.09
CA LYS A 3 -63.83 -18.13 -33.31
C LYS A 3 -63.13 -18.15 -31.95
N ALA A 4 -62.25 -19.12 -31.73
CA ALA A 4 -61.36 -19.15 -30.58
C ALA A 4 -60.12 -18.29 -30.90
N SER A 5 -59.93 -17.21 -30.16
CA SER A 5 -58.69 -16.42 -30.22
C SER A 5 -57.68 -17.02 -29.25
N LEU A 6 -56.56 -17.50 -29.78
CA LEU A 6 -55.41 -17.95 -29.01
C LEU A 6 -54.56 -16.72 -28.67
N ILE A 7 -54.46 -16.36 -27.40
CA ILE A 7 -53.55 -15.29 -26.94
C ILE A 7 -52.19 -15.94 -26.70
N LEU A 8 -51.21 -15.61 -27.55
CA LEU A 8 -49.81 -15.97 -27.34
C LEU A 8 -49.20 -14.95 -26.36
N ALA A 9 -48.93 -15.37 -25.14
CA ALA A 9 -48.23 -14.54 -24.16
C ALA A 9 -46.73 -14.50 -24.52
N LEU A 10 -46.26 -13.35 -25.00
CA LEU A 10 -44.84 -13.07 -25.18
C LEU A 10 -44.22 -12.79 -23.80
N VAL A 11 -43.51 -13.76 -23.23
CA VAL A 11 -42.70 -13.53 -22.04
C VAL A 11 -41.45 -12.77 -22.49
N VAL A 12 -41.41 -11.47 -22.25
CA VAL A 12 -40.20 -10.66 -22.39
C VAL A 12 -39.31 -10.97 -21.19
N SER A 13 -38.31 -11.82 -21.39
CA SER A 13 -37.23 -12.02 -20.43
C SER A 13 -36.41 -10.73 -20.36
N THR A 14 -36.68 -9.91 -19.35
CA THR A 14 -35.81 -8.80 -18.96
C THR A 14 -34.45 -9.39 -18.60
N GLY A 15 -33.44 -9.21 -19.47
CA GLY A 15 -32.07 -9.60 -19.17
C GLY A 15 -31.63 -8.93 -17.88
N PHE A 16 -31.29 -9.74 -16.88
CA PHE A 16 -30.60 -9.26 -15.70
C PHE A 16 -29.27 -8.66 -16.16
N PRO A 17 -28.92 -7.39 -15.84
CA PRO A 17 -27.58 -6.89 -16.09
C PRO A 17 -26.58 -7.85 -15.43
N LEU A 18 -25.68 -8.39 -16.25
CA LEU A 18 -24.51 -9.14 -15.82
C LEU A 18 -23.86 -8.38 -14.67
N SER A 19 -23.75 -9.04 -13.52
CA SER A 19 -23.07 -8.52 -12.34
C SER A 19 -21.76 -7.87 -12.78
N ALA A 20 -21.61 -6.57 -12.52
CA ALA A 20 -20.30 -5.95 -12.58
C ALA A 20 -19.43 -6.68 -11.55
N ILE A 21 -18.60 -7.61 -12.02
CA ILE A 21 -17.50 -8.13 -11.22
C ILE A 21 -16.70 -6.86 -10.89
N ALA A 22 -16.58 -6.52 -9.61
CA ALA A 22 -15.75 -5.42 -9.16
C ALA A 22 -14.29 -5.76 -9.48
N GLN A 23 -13.90 -5.56 -10.73
CA GLN A 23 -12.55 -5.84 -11.20
C GLN A 23 -11.66 -4.73 -10.67
N SER A 24 -10.62 -5.11 -9.92
CA SER A 24 -9.59 -4.15 -9.51
C SER A 24 -8.98 -3.54 -10.78
N PRO A 25 -8.79 -2.21 -10.85
CA PRO A 25 -8.19 -1.58 -12.02
C PRO A 25 -6.81 -2.17 -12.34
N SER A 26 -6.53 -2.44 -13.61
CA SER A 26 -5.20 -2.93 -14.03
C SER A 26 -4.13 -1.83 -13.95
N SER A 27 -4.51 -0.58 -14.24
CA SER A 27 -3.64 0.61 -14.26
C SER A 27 -4.40 1.92 -13.96
N GLY A 28 -3.67 3.02 -13.85
CA GLY A 28 -4.18 4.40 -13.76
C GLY A 28 -4.60 4.84 -12.36
N GLN A 29 -4.45 3.98 -11.34
CA GLN A 29 -4.75 4.31 -9.95
C GLN A 29 -3.50 4.86 -9.24
N ASN A 30 -3.72 5.64 -8.18
CA ASN A 30 -2.64 6.16 -7.36
C ASN A 30 -2.15 5.15 -6.32
N ILE A 31 -0.98 5.41 -5.75
CA ILE A 31 -0.34 4.61 -4.70
C ILE A 31 -0.56 5.26 -3.35
N ALA A 32 -0.98 4.44 -2.38
CA ALA A 32 -1.06 4.83 -0.98
C ALA A 32 0.23 4.49 -0.24
N PRO A 33 1.00 5.47 0.26
CA PRO A 33 2.03 5.19 1.26
C PRO A 33 1.33 4.73 2.55
N VAL A 34 1.98 3.83 3.29
CA VAL A 34 1.43 3.23 4.51
C VAL A 34 2.49 3.27 5.60
N TYR A 35 2.09 3.75 6.78
CA TYR A 35 2.85 3.57 7.99
C TYR A 35 2.50 2.22 8.60
N GLU A 36 3.50 1.36 8.78
CA GLU A 36 3.32 -0.03 9.21
C GLU A 36 3.55 -0.25 10.70
N GLY A 37 4.06 0.77 11.40
CA GLY A 37 4.39 0.73 12.81
C GLY A 37 5.85 1.04 13.10
N PHE A 38 6.29 0.81 14.32
CA PHE A 38 7.68 1.05 14.72
C PHE A 38 8.26 -0.08 15.55
N GLU A 39 9.57 -0.23 15.46
CA GLU A 39 10.38 -1.11 16.30
C GLU A 39 11.26 -0.27 17.22
N THR A 40 11.57 -0.80 18.40
CA THR A 40 12.53 -0.20 19.34
C THR A 40 13.88 -0.90 19.20
N ASN A 41 14.94 -0.12 19.03
CA ASN A 41 16.31 -0.60 18.93
C ASN A 41 16.92 -0.82 20.32
N PRO A 42 18.01 -1.63 20.46
CA PRO A 42 18.65 -1.88 21.76
C PRO A 42 19.20 -0.64 22.47
N ASP A 43 19.52 0.41 21.72
CA ASP A 43 20.00 1.70 22.24
C ASP A 43 18.86 2.67 22.65
N GLY A 44 17.61 2.21 22.57
CA GLY A 44 16.42 3.01 22.88
C GLY A 44 15.94 3.92 21.76
N SER A 45 16.64 3.97 20.61
CA SER A 45 16.14 4.61 19.40
C SER A 45 15.05 3.78 18.73
N PHE A 46 14.46 4.28 17.64
CA PHE A 46 13.36 3.60 16.96
C PHE A 46 13.57 3.52 15.45
N ASN A 47 12.97 2.52 14.83
CA ASN A 47 12.81 2.43 13.38
C ASN A 47 11.33 2.56 13.04
N LEU A 48 10.96 3.63 12.33
CA LEU A 48 9.63 3.78 11.74
C LEU A 48 9.56 2.99 10.44
N LEU A 49 8.61 2.07 10.34
CA LEU A 49 8.48 1.16 9.21
C LEU A 49 7.39 1.66 8.27
N PHE A 50 7.69 1.62 6.97
CA PHE A 50 6.78 2.08 5.94
C PHE A 50 6.63 1.03 4.85
N GLY A 51 5.46 1.02 4.23
CA GLY A 51 5.08 0.19 3.09
C GLY A 51 4.21 0.99 2.14
N TYR A 52 3.69 0.37 1.10
CA TYR A 52 2.75 1.02 0.20
C TYR A 52 1.75 0.04 -0.38
N TYR A 53 0.61 0.56 -0.80
CA TYR A 53 -0.35 -0.15 -1.62
C TYR A 53 -0.47 0.51 -2.99
N ASN A 54 0.13 -0.14 -3.99
CA ASN A 54 -0.14 0.19 -5.37
C ASN A 54 -1.49 -0.46 -5.75
N ARG A 55 -2.49 0.40 -5.97
CA ARG A 55 -3.87 -0.01 -6.23
C ARG A 55 -4.03 -0.77 -7.55
N ASN A 56 -3.05 -0.64 -8.45
CA ASN A 56 -3.03 -1.26 -9.76
C ASN A 56 -2.69 -2.76 -9.67
N TRP A 57 -3.22 -3.54 -10.61
CA TRP A 57 -2.93 -4.97 -10.71
C TRP A 57 -1.66 -5.26 -11.51
N GLU A 58 -1.38 -4.44 -12.52
CA GLU A 58 -0.28 -4.67 -13.48
C GLU A 58 0.71 -3.50 -13.51
N GLU A 59 0.22 -2.26 -13.39
CA GLU A 59 1.05 -1.07 -13.52
C GLU A 59 2.08 -0.93 -12.40
N GLN A 60 3.35 -0.81 -12.82
CA GLN A 60 4.46 -0.34 -11.99
C GLN A 60 4.63 1.16 -12.22
N ILE A 61 4.93 1.90 -11.16
CA ILE A 61 5.08 3.36 -11.24
C ILE A 61 6.47 3.72 -10.74
N ASP A 62 7.17 4.56 -11.49
CA ASP A 62 8.44 5.16 -11.08
C ASP A 62 8.22 6.59 -10.59
N VAL A 63 8.68 6.89 -9.37
CA VAL A 63 8.69 8.25 -8.82
C VAL A 63 10.04 8.51 -8.16
N PRO A 64 10.94 9.31 -8.78
CA PRO A 64 12.23 9.63 -8.17
C PRO A 64 12.03 10.44 -6.89
N VAL A 65 13.02 10.37 -5.99
CA VAL A 65 13.04 11.24 -4.80
C VAL A 65 13.00 12.70 -5.25
N GLY A 66 12.11 13.49 -4.64
CA GLY A 66 11.89 14.88 -5.03
C GLY A 66 10.49 15.37 -4.67
N PRO A 67 9.96 16.41 -5.34
CA PRO A 67 8.68 17.03 -4.97
C PRO A 67 7.47 16.07 -4.96
N GLY A 68 7.54 14.97 -5.70
CA GLY A 68 6.49 13.94 -5.74
C GLY A 68 6.75 12.74 -4.82
N ASN A 69 7.92 12.62 -4.19
CA ASN A 69 8.26 11.48 -3.34
C ASN A 69 9.34 11.91 -2.33
N TYR A 70 8.93 12.31 -1.14
CA TYR A 70 9.84 12.87 -0.15
C TYR A 70 9.38 12.58 1.29
N LEU A 71 10.35 12.61 2.20
CA LEU A 71 10.10 12.51 3.63
C LEU A 71 10.47 13.79 4.36
N GLU A 72 9.69 14.14 5.38
CA GLU A 72 9.99 15.24 6.30
C GLU A 72 9.72 14.80 7.75
N PRO A 73 10.49 15.28 8.73
CA PRO A 73 11.71 16.08 8.59
C PRO A 73 12.92 15.22 8.16
N GLY A 74 13.96 15.90 7.69
CA GLY A 74 15.26 15.29 7.39
C GLY A 74 15.38 14.59 6.03
N GLY A 75 14.47 14.86 5.09
CA GLY A 75 14.60 14.38 3.71
C GLY A 75 15.18 15.44 2.75
N PRO A 76 14.84 15.36 1.44
CA PRO A 76 13.77 14.56 0.87
C PRO A 76 14.07 13.06 0.83
N ASP A 77 15.34 12.65 0.82
CA ASP A 77 15.76 11.25 0.76
C ASP A 77 16.01 10.66 2.15
N ARG A 78 15.28 9.60 2.48
CA ARG A 78 15.51 8.78 3.68
C ARG A 78 15.44 7.28 3.36
N GLY A 79 15.75 6.90 2.11
CA GLY A 79 15.74 5.52 1.65
C GLY A 79 14.38 4.98 1.20
N GLN A 80 13.44 5.86 0.86
CA GLN A 80 12.14 5.45 0.31
C GLN A 80 12.27 4.88 -1.11
N PRO A 81 11.38 3.96 -1.54
CA PRO A 81 11.41 3.41 -2.90
C PRO A 81 11.20 4.49 -3.96
N THR A 82 11.83 4.29 -5.11
CA THR A 82 11.59 5.09 -6.32
C THR A 82 10.90 4.30 -7.43
N HIS A 83 10.79 2.97 -7.28
CA HIS A 83 10.11 2.07 -8.18
C HIS A 83 9.07 1.27 -7.40
N PHE A 84 7.81 1.35 -7.81
CA PHE A 84 6.68 0.81 -7.06
C PHE A 84 6.01 -0.34 -7.80
N PHE A 85 6.22 -1.55 -7.30
CA PHE A 85 5.58 -2.76 -7.81
C PHE A 85 4.06 -2.76 -7.58
N PRO A 86 3.28 -3.56 -8.31
CA PRO A 86 1.84 -3.65 -8.09
C PRO A 86 1.52 -4.19 -6.70
N ARG A 87 0.28 -3.98 -6.27
CA ARG A 87 -0.31 -4.55 -5.03
C ARG A 87 0.37 -4.04 -3.75
N ARG A 88 0.19 -4.81 -2.68
CA ARG A 88 0.61 -4.46 -1.32
C ARG A 88 2.06 -4.89 -1.11
N ASN A 89 2.89 -3.92 -0.73
CA ASN A 89 4.28 -4.12 -0.39
C ASN A 89 4.47 -3.58 1.04
N GLN A 90 4.48 -4.45 2.04
CA GLN A 90 4.59 -4.08 3.45
C GLN A 90 6.06 -3.99 3.87
N PHE A 91 6.35 -3.13 4.85
CA PHE A 91 7.65 -3.03 5.53
C PHE A 91 8.86 -2.89 4.59
N VAL A 92 8.72 -2.08 3.54
CA VAL A 92 9.69 -2.00 2.43
C VAL A 92 10.92 -1.15 2.76
N PHE A 93 10.78 -0.18 3.66
CA PHE A 93 11.92 0.60 4.16
C PHE A 93 11.66 1.05 5.59
N ARG A 94 12.74 1.52 6.24
CA ARG A 94 12.73 1.98 7.62
C ARG A 94 13.39 3.33 7.75
N VAL A 95 12.87 4.14 8.65
CA VAL A 95 13.40 5.46 8.99
C VAL A 95 13.83 5.46 10.44
N HIS A 96 15.13 5.57 10.69
CA HIS A 96 15.67 5.67 12.04
C HIS A 96 15.32 7.03 12.67
N VAL A 97 14.89 7.02 13.93
CA VAL A 97 14.61 8.21 14.74
C VAL A 97 15.19 8.04 16.16
N PRO A 98 15.68 9.11 16.79
CA PRO A 98 16.39 9.01 18.07
C PRO A 98 15.46 8.65 19.24
N ALA A 99 16.04 8.27 20.38
CA ALA A 99 15.30 7.88 21.59
C ALA A 99 14.41 9.02 22.15
N ASP A 100 14.77 10.28 21.90
CA ASP A 100 14.03 11.48 22.30
C ASP A 100 13.07 12.00 21.19
N PHE A 101 12.69 11.14 20.25
CA PHE A 101 11.76 11.50 19.18
C PHE A 101 10.39 11.97 19.72
N GLY A 102 9.92 11.36 20.82
CA GLY A 102 8.69 11.78 21.50
C GLY A 102 7.46 11.72 20.60
N ASP A 103 6.63 12.76 20.63
CA ASP A 103 5.37 12.85 19.87
C ASP A 103 5.55 13.43 18.45
N LYS A 104 6.80 13.51 17.96
CA LYS A 104 7.09 13.98 16.59
C LYS A 104 6.57 12.96 15.57
N GLU A 105 6.52 13.41 14.32
CA GLU A 105 6.13 12.56 13.19
C GLU A 105 7.16 12.64 12.07
N VAL A 106 7.32 11.54 11.34
CA VAL A 106 7.93 11.52 10.01
C VAL A 106 6.81 11.32 9.00
N VAL A 107 6.69 12.24 8.04
CA VAL A 107 5.66 12.22 7.01
C VAL A 107 6.29 11.81 5.70
N TRP A 108 5.83 10.70 5.12
CA TRP A 108 6.14 10.34 3.74
C TRP A 108 5.02 10.83 2.83
N THR A 109 5.37 11.72 1.91
CA THR A 109 4.46 12.25 0.89
C THR A 109 4.77 11.63 -0.46
N LEU A 110 3.76 11.06 -1.11
CA LEU A 110 3.87 10.43 -2.42
C LEU A 110 2.76 10.93 -3.36
N THR A 111 3.17 11.41 -4.53
CA THR A 111 2.28 11.87 -5.60
C THR A 111 2.41 10.95 -6.80
N THR A 112 1.32 10.28 -7.15
CA THR A 112 1.24 9.34 -8.29
C THR A 112 -0.06 9.56 -9.03
N ASN A 113 -0.03 9.51 -10.36
CA ASN A 113 -1.21 9.67 -11.21
C ASN A 113 -2.07 10.90 -10.83
N GLY A 114 -1.39 12.02 -10.49
CA GLY A 114 -2.03 13.30 -10.13
C GLY A 114 -2.60 13.38 -8.71
N VAL A 115 -2.48 12.33 -7.89
CA VAL A 115 -2.99 12.30 -6.52
C VAL A 115 -1.85 12.23 -5.51
N THR A 116 -1.89 13.10 -4.51
CA THR A 116 -0.94 13.12 -3.39
C THR A 116 -1.54 12.43 -2.16
N GLU A 117 -0.86 11.41 -1.65
CA GLU A 117 -1.19 10.75 -0.40
C GLU A 117 -0.02 10.83 0.59
N ARG A 118 -0.31 10.59 1.89
CA ARG A 118 0.65 10.74 2.99
C ARG A 118 0.53 9.61 4.01
N ALA A 119 1.68 9.17 4.52
CA ALA A 119 1.78 8.30 5.68
C ALA A 119 2.51 9.01 6.82
N TYR A 120 1.96 8.93 8.03
CA TYR A 120 2.47 9.62 9.23
C TYR A 120 3.04 8.59 10.19
N GLY A 121 4.37 8.51 10.29
CA GLY A 121 5.07 7.65 11.22
C GLY A 121 5.24 8.33 12.58
N THR A 122 4.87 7.63 13.65
CA THR A 122 4.80 8.14 15.03
C THR A 122 5.17 7.03 16.02
N LEU A 123 5.36 7.34 17.31
CA LEU A 123 5.66 6.35 18.35
C LEU A 123 4.45 6.02 19.24
N ARG A 124 3.22 6.18 18.73
CA ARG A 124 2.03 5.85 19.52
C ARG A 124 2.05 4.36 19.88
N PRO A 125 1.94 3.98 21.17
CA PRO A 125 2.17 2.61 21.62
C PRO A 125 1.39 1.52 20.89
N ALA A 126 0.18 1.82 20.40
CA ALA A 126 -0.66 0.90 19.63
C ALA A 126 -0.08 0.49 18.26
N TYR A 127 0.94 1.20 17.77
CA TYR A 127 1.63 0.92 16.51
C TYR A 127 3.00 0.26 16.70
N ALA A 128 3.35 -0.14 17.93
CA ALA A 128 4.55 -0.94 18.15
C ALA A 128 4.41 -2.29 17.42
N VAL A 129 5.46 -2.69 16.71
CA VAL A 129 5.51 -3.99 16.03
C VAL A 129 6.73 -4.78 16.47
N ASP A 130 6.61 -6.09 16.35
CA ASP A 130 7.69 -7.04 16.50
C ASP A 130 7.62 -8.09 15.38
N ALA A 131 8.54 -9.05 15.40
CA ALA A 131 8.58 -10.12 14.41
C ALA A 131 7.27 -10.94 14.34
N VAL A 132 6.55 -11.09 15.46
CA VAL A 132 5.29 -11.83 15.50
C VAL A 132 4.20 -11.01 14.82
N VAL A 133 4.08 -9.72 15.13
CA VAL A 133 3.13 -8.80 14.48
C VAL A 133 3.39 -8.71 12.98
N MET A 134 4.65 -8.55 12.56
CA MET A 134 5.02 -8.53 11.15
C MET A 134 4.63 -9.84 10.45
N SER A 135 4.91 -10.99 11.08
CA SER A 135 4.54 -12.30 10.52
C SER A 135 3.01 -12.46 10.39
N ALA A 136 2.24 -11.98 11.36
CA ALA A 136 0.79 -12.01 11.32
C ALA A 136 0.24 -11.08 10.22
N ASN A 137 0.84 -9.90 10.05
CA ASN A 137 0.46 -8.92 9.03
C ASN A 137 0.74 -9.40 7.60
N PHE A 138 1.76 -10.24 7.40
CA PHE A 138 2.00 -10.89 6.11
C PHE A 138 1.03 -12.04 5.82
N GLY A 139 0.28 -12.51 6.82
CA GLY A 139 -0.48 -13.75 6.77
C GLY A 139 0.45 -14.96 6.67
N ALA A 140 -0.06 -16.15 7.01
CA ALA A 140 0.66 -17.42 6.92
C ALA A 140 1.06 -17.78 5.47
N GLY A 141 2.00 -17.04 4.89
CA GLY A 141 2.46 -17.21 3.52
C GLY A 141 1.89 -16.29 2.45
N GLY A 142 1.49 -15.05 2.77
CA GLY A 142 1.17 -14.05 1.73
C GLY A 142 2.35 -13.81 0.77
N GLN A 143 2.17 -12.99 -0.27
CA GLN A 143 3.15 -12.75 -1.35
C GLN A 143 4.58 -12.38 -0.86
N THR A 144 4.70 -11.91 0.39
CA THR A 144 5.93 -11.51 1.09
C THR A 144 6.22 -12.35 2.36
N GLY A 145 5.35 -13.32 2.70
CA GLY A 145 5.29 -14.01 3.99
C GLY A 145 6.23 -15.21 4.18
N PHE A 146 7.02 -15.60 3.17
CA PHE A 146 7.95 -16.74 3.33
C PHE A 146 9.43 -16.44 3.22
N ARG A 147 9.84 -15.24 2.77
CA ARG A 147 11.25 -14.79 2.81
C ARG A 147 11.31 -13.27 2.69
N PRO A 148 11.93 -12.55 3.64
CA PRO A 148 12.18 -11.11 3.54
C PRO A 148 13.02 -10.72 2.30
N SER A 149 13.68 -11.68 1.65
CA SER A 149 14.58 -11.50 0.51
C SER A 149 14.01 -11.88 -0.87
N LEU A 150 12.70 -12.16 -1.00
CA LEU A 150 12.15 -12.76 -2.23
C LEU A 150 11.41 -11.86 -3.23
N THR A 151 11.52 -10.54 -3.14
CA THR A 151 11.25 -9.70 -4.32
C THR A 151 12.22 -8.54 -4.25
N GLY A 152 12.87 -8.17 -5.37
CA GLY A 152 13.98 -7.23 -5.45
C GLY A 152 13.66 -5.76 -5.10
N ASN A 153 12.85 -5.55 -4.06
CA ASN A 153 12.56 -4.30 -3.40
C ASN A 153 13.42 -4.22 -2.13
N LEU A 154 14.74 -4.34 -2.31
CA LEU A 154 15.70 -4.05 -1.24
C LEU A 154 15.79 -2.53 -1.07
N PRO A 155 15.93 -2.01 0.15
CA PRO A 155 16.17 -0.59 0.36
C PRO A 155 17.42 -0.15 -0.41
N PRO A 156 17.42 1.05 -1.02
CA PRO A 156 18.60 1.57 -1.70
C PRO A 156 19.78 1.72 -0.73
N GLU A 157 21.00 1.47 -1.21
CA GLU A 157 22.22 1.77 -0.44
C GLU A 157 22.45 3.28 -0.45
N LEU A 158 22.59 3.86 0.75
CA LEU A 158 22.91 5.28 0.91
C LEU A 158 24.38 5.51 0.55
N THR A 159 24.67 6.45 -0.35
CA THR A 159 26.03 6.94 -0.65
C THR A 159 26.35 8.22 0.10
#